data_AF-A0A2M7MYW9-F1
#
_entry.id   AF-A0A2M7MYW9-F1
#
_cell.length_a   1.000
_cell.length_b   1.000
_cell.length_c   1.000
_cell.angle_alpha   90.00
_cell.angle_beta   90.00
_cell.angle_gamma   90.00
#
_symmetry.space_group_name_H-M   'P 1'
#
loop_
_entity.id
_entity.type
_entity.pdbx_description
1 polymer ?
#
loop_
_entity_poly.entity_id
_entity_poly.type
_entity_poly.pdbx_seq_one_letter_code
_entity_poly.pdbx_strand_id
1 'polypeptide(L)'
;MRGVLLAVFLAGATALATALATALATLPVKFGDALNPKFHHPRCLQCHQFNSARQQGRAYHSHSARFLCDKCHSTNITGLPRGEWIAPPERMDWTDLNARDTCLLIKRNLAGEDPAQKMLTHLLGDVRVRWALDSGMTPGGRFPAVPGGYAEFAKQAQEWVEGGMLCE
;
A
#
# COMPACT_ATOMS: atom_id res chain seq x y z
N MET A 1 -79.46 -39.99 -16.44
CA MET A 1 -78.77 -38.69 -16.31
C MET A 1 -77.53 -38.89 -15.45
N ARG A 2 -76.35 -38.46 -15.94
CA ARG A 2 -75.11 -38.14 -15.20
C ARG A 2 -74.47 -39.28 -14.38
N GLY A 3 -73.20 -39.64 -14.50
CA GLY A 3 -72.04 -39.04 -15.15
C GLY A 3 -70.81 -39.59 -14.43
N VAL A 4 -69.88 -40.18 -15.18
CA VAL A 4 -68.57 -40.67 -14.73
C VAL A 4 -67.70 -39.48 -14.29
N LEU A 5 -66.89 -39.61 -13.24
CA LEU A 5 -65.61 -38.89 -13.19
C LEU A 5 -64.56 -39.59 -12.30
N LEU A 6 -63.38 -39.62 -12.88
CA LEU A 6 -62.15 -40.33 -12.54
C LEU A 6 -61.24 -39.46 -11.65
N ALA A 7 -60.46 -40.13 -10.80
CA ALA A 7 -59.03 -39.92 -10.52
C ALA A 7 -58.53 -38.58 -9.93
N VAL A 8 -57.57 -38.67 -8.99
CA VAL A 8 -56.12 -38.58 -9.25
C VAL A 8 -55.40 -38.40 -7.91
N PHE A 9 -54.42 -39.26 -7.63
CA PHE A 9 -53.38 -39.07 -6.61
C PHE A 9 -52.39 -37.99 -7.07
N LEU A 10 -51.99 -37.07 -6.21
CA LEU A 10 -50.71 -36.35 -6.35
C LEU A 10 -50.02 -36.25 -4.99
N ALA A 11 -49.05 -37.14 -4.80
CA ALA A 11 -48.04 -37.04 -3.75
C ALA A 11 -47.18 -35.80 -4.04
N GLY A 12 -47.15 -34.88 -3.08
CA GLY A 12 -46.30 -33.69 -3.14
C GLY A 12 -44.83 -34.07 -2.94
N ALA A 13 -44.06 -34.08 -4.01
CA ALA A 13 -42.61 -34.10 -3.95
C ALA A 13 -42.09 -32.67 -3.76
N THR A 14 -41.80 -32.28 -2.53
CA THR A 14 -41.05 -31.05 -2.22
C THR A 14 -39.59 -31.25 -2.61
N ALA A 15 -39.20 -30.71 -3.78
CA ALA A 15 -37.81 -30.60 -4.18
C ALA A 15 -37.12 -29.48 -3.38
N LEU A 16 -36.21 -29.84 -2.47
CA LEU A 16 -35.23 -28.90 -1.92
C LEU A 16 -34.17 -28.61 -3.00
N ALA A 17 -34.25 -27.43 -3.60
CA ALA A 17 -33.17 -26.90 -4.44
C ALA A 17 -32.14 -26.20 -3.55
N THR A 18 -31.04 -26.89 -3.24
CA THR A 18 -29.85 -26.30 -2.62
C THR A 18 -29.13 -25.45 -3.67
N ALA A 19 -29.31 -24.14 -3.63
CA ALA A 19 -28.53 -23.20 -4.41
C ALA A 19 -27.09 -23.15 -3.86
N LEU A 20 -26.14 -23.76 -4.57
CA LEU A 20 -24.72 -23.49 -4.35
C LEU A 20 -24.41 -22.10 -4.90
N ALA A 21 -24.37 -21.10 -4.01
CA ALA A 21 -23.75 -19.82 -4.33
C ALA A 21 -22.22 -19.99 -4.32
N THR A 22 -21.63 -20.14 -5.50
CA THR A 22 -20.18 -19.98 -5.67
C THR A 22 -19.84 -18.52 -5.43
N ALA A 23 -19.24 -18.23 -4.27
CA ALA A 23 -18.61 -16.94 -4.05
C ALA A 23 -17.50 -16.76 -5.11
N LEU A 24 -17.69 -15.82 -6.03
CA LEU A 24 -16.65 -15.38 -6.95
C LEU A 24 -15.56 -14.71 -6.09
N ALA A 25 -14.50 -15.45 -5.79
CA ALA A 25 -13.33 -14.89 -5.14
C ALA A 25 -12.75 -13.80 -6.07
N THR A 26 -12.76 -12.55 -5.61
CA THR A 26 -12.03 -11.46 -6.27
C THR A 26 -10.56 -11.84 -6.37
N LEU A 27 -9.98 -11.68 -7.56
CA LEU A 27 -8.55 -11.93 -7.76
C LEU A 27 -7.74 -11.07 -6.77
N PRO A 28 -6.67 -11.61 -6.17
CA PRO A 28 -5.87 -10.88 -5.21
C PRO A 28 -5.25 -9.64 -5.87
N VAL A 29 -5.22 -8.53 -5.13
CA VAL A 29 -4.54 -7.30 -5.56
C VAL A 29 -3.05 -7.58 -5.67
N LYS A 30 -2.48 -7.28 -6.83
CA LYS A 30 -1.06 -7.43 -7.09
C LYS A 30 -0.32 -6.10 -6.89
N PHE A 31 0.98 -6.16 -6.60
CA PHE A 31 1.76 -4.98 -6.23
C PHE A 31 1.81 -3.95 -7.37
N GLY A 32 2.07 -4.41 -8.59
CA GLY A 32 2.18 -3.65 -9.83
C GLY A 32 0.93 -2.90 -10.21
N ASP A 33 -0.25 -3.52 -10.02
CA ASP A 33 -1.52 -2.95 -10.44
C ASP A 33 -1.94 -1.74 -9.59
N ALA A 34 -1.74 -1.82 -8.27
CA ALA A 34 -2.28 -0.85 -7.32
C ALA A 34 -1.22 0.01 -6.61
N LEU A 35 -0.13 -0.61 -6.17
CA LEU A 35 0.83 0.03 -5.25
C LEU A 35 2.06 0.58 -5.98
N ASN A 36 2.52 -0.09 -7.04
CA ASN A 36 3.74 0.31 -7.75
C ASN A 36 3.71 1.77 -8.26
N PRO A 37 2.60 2.28 -8.86
CA PRO A 37 2.53 3.69 -9.25
C PRO A 37 2.64 4.64 -8.05
N LYS A 38 2.14 4.24 -6.88
CA LYS A 38 2.23 5.04 -5.65
C LYS A 38 3.64 4.99 -5.05
N PHE A 39 4.29 3.83 -5.04
CA PHE A 39 5.67 3.65 -4.55
C PHE A 39 6.70 4.41 -5.41
N HIS A 40 6.46 4.51 -6.72
CA HIS A 40 7.27 5.31 -7.64
C HIS A 40 6.79 6.75 -7.79
N HIS A 41 5.73 7.15 -7.08
CA HIS A 41 5.34 8.55 -7.07
C HIS A 41 6.47 9.40 -6.46
N PRO A 42 6.74 10.61 -6.98
CA PRO A 42 7.83 11.47 -6.48
C PRO A 42 7.81 11.73 -4.96
N ARG A 43 6.64 11.60 -4.33
CA ARG A 43 6.45 11.75 -2.88
C ARG A 43 7.05 10.60 -2.07
N CYS A 44 6.87 9.36 -2.53
CA CYS A 44 7.46 8.19 -1.88
C CYS A 44 8.97 8.15 -2.17
N LEU A 45 9.35 8.41 -3.43
CA LEU A 45 10.76 8.51 -3.82
C LEU A 45 11.50 9.64 -3.11
N GLN A 46 10.82 10.68 -2.61
CA GLN A 46 11.48 11.74 -1.85
C GLN A 46 12.25 11.21 -0.63
N CYS A 47 11.70 10.20 0.05
CA CYS A 47 12.37 9.52 1.17
C CYS A 47 13.24 8.36 0.67
N HIS A 48 12.73 7.55 -0.26
CA HIS A 48 13.41 6.33 -0.69
C HIS A 48 14.64 6.56 -1.58
N GLN A 49 14.69 7.67 -2.32
CA GLN A 49 15.86 8.12 -3.07
C GLN A 49 16.81 9.00 -2.23
N PHE A 50 16.37 9.47 -1.05
CA PHE A 50 17.05 10.56 -0.30
C PHE A 50 18.53 10.32 -0.06
N ASN A 51 18.89 9.08 0.33
CA ASN A 51 20.25 8.66 0.68
C ASN A 51 20.96 7.92 -0.47
N SER A 52 20.35 7.79 -1.64
CA SER A 52 20.89 6.97 -2.74
C SER A 52 22.18 7.55 -3.33
N ALA A 53 23.27 6.79 -3.29
CA ALA A 53 24.50 7.13 -3.99
C ALA A 53 24.31 7.05 -5.51
N ARG A 54 23.63 5.98 -5.96
CA ARG A 54 23.35 5.73 -7.39
C ARG A 54 22.60 6.90 -8.01
N GLN A 55 21.58 7.39 -7.33
CA GLN A 55 20.69 8.42 -7.85
C GLN A 55 21.14 9.84 -7.51
N GLN A 56 22.32 9.99 -6.90
CA GLN A 56 22.79 11.28 -6.38
C GLN A 56 21.70 11.93 -5.51
N GLY A 57 21.16 11.13 -4.60
CA GLY A 57 20.01 11.43 -3.77
C GLY A 57 20.13 12.77 -3.08
N ARG A 58 18.98 13.37 -2.74
CA ARG A 58 18.91 14.76 -2.24
C ARG A 58 19.91 15.05 -1.13
N ALA A 59 20.15 14.11 -0.21
CA ALA A 59 21.11 14.28 0.88
C ALA A 59 22.54 13.83 0.58
N TYR A 60 22.77 13.13 -0.54
CA TYR A 60 24.02 12.44 -0.83
C TYR A 60 25.23 13.38 -0.82
N HIS A 61 25.05 14.61 -1.34
CA HIS A 61 26.07 15.66 -1.28
C HIS A 61 25.64 16.93 -0.55
N SER A 62 24.33 17.17 -0.37
CA SER A 62 23.83 18.45 0.13
C SER A 62 23.47 18.47 1.63
N HIS A 63 23.36 17.31 2.28
CA HIS A 63 23.01 17.19 3.70
C HIS A 63 24.11 16.44 4.47
N SER A 64 25.33 16.99 4.45
CA SER A 64 26.49 16.43 5.16
C SER A 64 26.35 16.50 6.69
N ALA A 65 25.55 17.44 7.23
CA ALA A 65 25.24 17.56 8.65
C ALA A 65 23.90 16.90 9.01
N ARG A 66 23.80 15.58 8.82
CA ARG A 66 22.58 14.78 9.09
C ARG A 66 22.04 14.91 10.52
N PHE A 67 22.87 15.35 11.47
CA PHE A 67 22.47 15.65 12.85
C PHE A 67 21.72 16.98 13.01
N LEU A 68 21.56 17.77 11.93
CA LEU A 68 20.90 19.07 11.93
C LEU A 68 19.55 19.08 11.19
N CYS A 69 18.99 17.92 10.82
CA CYS A 69 17.72 17.82 10.07
C CYS A 69 16.63 18.72 10.68
N ASP A 70 16.45 18.65 12.00
CA ASP A 70 15.44 19.41 12.73
C ASP A 70 15.61 20.93 12.69
N LYS A 71 16.79 21.46 12.35
CA LYS A 71 16.97 22.92 12.22
C LYS A 71 16.12 23.49 11.08
N CYS A 72 15.95 22.71 10.02
CA CYS A 72 15.13 23.10 8.87
C CYS A 72 13.83 22.28 8.79
N HIS A 73 13.84 21.02 9.19
CA HIS A 73 12.68 20.12 9.18
C HIS A 73 11.93 20.11 10.50
N SER A 74 11.68 21.30 11.04
CA SER A 74 10.96 21.48 12.29
C SER A 74 9.46 21.21 12.12
N THR A 75 8.77 20.98 13.24
CA THR A 75 7.32 20.71 13.25
C THR A 75 6.49 21.83 12.63
N ASN A 76 6.92 23.09 12.76
CA ASN A 76 6.26 24.23 12.12
C ASN A 76 6.43 24.27 10.58
N ILE A 77 7.41 23.57 10.03
CA ILE A 77 7.60 23.45 8.57
C ILE A 77 6.99 22.15 8.06
N THR A 78 7.38 21.01 8.65
CA THR A 78 6.98 19.70 8.13
C THR A 78 5.63 19.22 8.67
N GLY A 79 5.20 19.72 9.82
CA GLY A 79 4.07 19.17 10.57
C GLY A 79 4.40 17.87 11.32
N LEU A 80 5.62 17.34 11.20
CA LEU A 80 6.04 16.13 11.91
C LEU A 80 6.73 16.45 13.25
N PRO A 81 6.62 15.56 14.24
CA PRO A 81 7.44 15.66 15.45
C PRO A 81 8.93 15.69 15.13
N ARG A 82 9.71 16.29 16.03
CA ARG A 82 11.17 16.35 15.91
C ARG A 82 11.77 14.94 15.82
N GLY A 83 12.78 14.77 14.97
CA GLY A 83 13.43 13.48 14.75
C GLY A 83 12.63 12.48 13.89
N GLU A 84 11.37 12.74 13.57
CA GLU A 84 10.57 11.85 12.71
C GLU A 84 10.90 12.02 11.22
N TRP A 85 11.38 13.20 10.81
CA TRP A 85 11.75 13.50 9.43
C TRP A 85 13.06 12.80 9.04
N ILE A 86 12.98 11.49 8.78
CA ILE A 86 14.12 10.66 8.41
C ILE A 86 13.80 9.79 7.18
N ALA A 87 14.83 9.59 6.36
CA ALA A 87 14.78 8.67 5.24
C ALA A 87 15.18 7.25 5.67
N PRO A 88 14.66 6.22 4.97
CA PRO A 88 15.11 4.85 5.16
C PRO A 88 16.59 4.68 4.77
N PRO A 89 17.22 3.55 5.16
CA PRO A 89 18.57 3.22 4.71
C PRO A 89 18.62 3.04 3.18
N GLU A 90 19.78 3.27 2.58
CA GLU A 90 19.99 3.22 1.13
C GLU A 90 19.56 1.90 0.47
N ARG A 91 19.62 0.77 1.19
CA ARG A 91 19.11 -0.53 0.72
C ARG A 91 17.60 -0.58 0.42
N MET A 92 16.87 0.50 0.74
CA MET A 92 15.45 0.71 0.44
C MET A 92 15.24 1.72 -0.68
N ASP A 93 16.27 2.02 -1.47
CA ASP A 93 16.11 2.72 -2.75
C ASP A 93 15.60 1.74 -3.82
N TRP A 94 14.40 2.02 -4.34
CA TRP A 94 13.79 1.30 -5.46
C TRP A 94 13.67 2.16 -6.72
N THR A 95 14.41 3.26 -6.79
CA THR A 95 14.38 4.12 -7.98
C THR A 95 14.77 3.33 -9.23
N ASP A 96 14.00 3.52 -10.30
CA ASP A 96 14.08 2.82 -11.60
C ASP A 96 13.82 1.30 -11.59
N LEU A 97 13.40 0.73 -10.47
CA LEU A 97 12.98 -0.67 -10.45
C LEU A 97 11.59 -0.83 -11.07
N ASN A 98 11.35 -1.97 -11.72
CA ASN A 98 10.00 -2.35 -12.14
C ASN A 98 9.18 -2.84 -10.93
N ALA A 99 7.87 -3.07 -11.13
CA ALA A 99 6.97 -3.52 -10.06
C ALA A 99 7.47 -4.78 -9.34
N ARG A 100 7.89 -5.79 -10.10
CA ARG A 100 8.39 -7.06 -9.58
C ARG A 100 9.60 -6.85 -8.67
N ASP A 101 10.60 -6.14 -9.17
CA ASP A 101 11.87 -5.94 -8.48
C ASP A 101 11.71 -5.05 -7.25
N THR A 102 10.84 -4.04 -7.31
CA THR A 102 10.45 -3.24 -6.13
C THR A 102 9.77 -4.11 -5.08
N CYS A 103 8.80 -4.95 -5.47
CA CYS A 103 8.13 -5.85 -4.54
C CYS A 103 9.10 -6.84 -3.88
N LEU A 104 9.99 -7.46 -4.66
CA LEU A 104 10.99 -8.39 -4.14
C LEU A 104 12.01 -7.69 -3.23
N LEU A 105 12.44 -6.48 -3.57
CA LEU A 105 13.29 -5.65 -2.71
C LEU A 105 12.62 -5.41 -1.35
N ILE A 106 11.35 -5.01 -1.36
CA ILE A 106 10.58 -4.76 -0.16
C ILE A 106 10.51 -6.03 0.70
N LYS A 107 10.10 -7.17 0.14
CA LYS A 107 9.99 -8.44 0.87
C LYS A 107 11.32 -8.89 1.46
N ARG A 108 12.42 -8.77 0.71
CA ARG A 108 13.77 -9.10 1.19
C ARG A 108 14.15 -8.29 2.43
N ASN A 109 13.72 -7.03 2.50
CA ASN A 109 14.04 -6.10 3.58
C ASN A 109 13.04 -6.12 4.75
N LEU A 110 11.99 -6.94 4.67
CA LEU A 110 10.88 -7.04 5.63
C LEU A 110 10.96 -8.29 6.55
N ALA A 111 12.06 -9.05 6.48
CA ALA A 111 12.21 -10.34 7.16
C ALA A 111 11.93 -10.32 8.69
N GLY A 112 11.54 -11.47 9.25
CA GLY A 112 11.26 -11.69 10.68
C GLY A 112 9.92 -12.40 10.91
N GLU A 113 9.49 -12.48 12.17
CA GLU A 113 8.36 -13.33 12.61
C GLU A 113 6.99 -12.91 12.07
N ASP A 114 6.78 -11.65 11.68
CA ASP A 114 5.52 -11.17 11.09
C ASP A 114 5.74 -10.06 10.04
N PRO A 115 6.07 -10.44 8.79
CA PRO A 115 6.31 -9.46 7.73
C PRO A 115 5.03 -8.72 7.32
N ALA A 116 3.85 -9.36 7.38
CA ALA A 116 2.57 -8.76 7.02
C ALA A 116 2.21 -7.60 7.96
N GLN A 117 2.27 -7.84 9.28
CA GLN A 117 2.02 -6.80 10.26
C GLN A 117 3.06 -5.68 10.17
N LYS A 118 4.35 -5.99 9.98
CA LYS A 118 5.39 -4.97 9.78
C LYS A 118 5.09 -4.08 8.58
N MET A 119 4.61 -4.66 7.48
CA MET A 119 4.22 -3.90 6.29
C MET A 119 3.10 -2.93 6.61
N LEU A 120 2.00 -3.44 7.20
CA LEU A 120 0.85 -2.61 7.53
C LEU A 120 1.19 -1.53 8.55
N THR A 121 2.02 -1.83 9.54
CA THR A 121 2.51 -0.83 10.50
C THR A 121 3.24 0.30 9.80
N HIS A 122 4.12 0.01 8.83
CA HIS A 122 4.79 1.07 8.09
C HIS A 122 3.84 1.81 7.15
N LEU A 123 3.09 1.12 6.29
CA LEU A 123 2.24 1.78 5.29
C LEU A 123 1.10 2.58 5.92
N LEU A 124 0.53 2.12 7.04
CA LEU A 124 -0.68 2.71 7.62
C LEU A 124 -0.41 3.48 8.93
N GLY A 125 0.60 3.09 9.69
CA GLY A 125 0.92 3.67 11.00
C GLY A 125 2.05 4.70 10.98
N ASP A 126 2.88 4.73 9.93
CA ASP A 126 4.01 5.65 9.86
C ASP A 126 3.56 7.06 9.44
N VAL A 127 3.76 8.02 10.35
CA VAL A 127 3.41 9.43 10.13
C VAL A 127 4.10 10.04 8.90
N ARG A 128 5.28 9.52 8.51
CA ARG A 128 5.99 9.96 7.30
C ARG A 128 5.28 9.51 6.03
N VAL A 129 4.73 8.29 6.02
CA VAL A 129 3.95 7.78 4.88
C VAL A 129 2.68 8.61 4.73
N ARG A 130 2.00 8.90 5.85
CA ARG A 130 0.84 9.80 5.84
C ARG A 130 1.19 11.20 5.33
N TRP A 131 2.29 11.78 5.81
CA TRP A 131 2.82 13.06 5.34
C TRP A 131 3.14 13.05 3.83
N ALA A 132 3.68 11.94 3.32
CA ALA A 132 4.01 11.81 1.91
C ALA A 132 2.75 11.83 1.03
N LEU A 133 1.71 11.10 1.45
CA LEU A 133 0.41 10.99 0.77
C LEU A 133 -0.36 12.32 0.74
N ASP A 134 -0.41 13.05 1.85
CA ASP A 134 -1.35 14.16 2.08
C ASP A 134 -0.85 15.57 1.70
N SER A 135 0.19 15.70 0.87
CA SER A 135 0.80 17.01 0.50
C SER A 135 1.69 17.65 1.58
N GLY A 136 2.55 16.85 2.21
CA GLY A 136 3.50 17.33 3.20
C GLY A 136 4.46 18.43 2.70
N MET A 137 4.90 19.27 3.63
CA MET A 137 5.72 20.48 3.41
C MET A 137 7.18 20.24 3.78
N THR A 138 8.12 20.75 3.00
CA THR A 138 9.54 20.82 3.35
C THR A 138 10.03 22.27 3.33
N PRO A 139 11.27 22.56 3.75
CA PRO A 139 11.86 23.88 3.56
C PRO A 139 11.86 24.37 2.10
N GLY A 140 11.78 23.44 1.13
CA GLY A 140 11.66 23.76 -0.29
C GLY A 140 10.23 24.01 -0.78
N GLY A 141 9.23 23.97 0.11
CA GLY A 141 7.83 24.22 -0.21
C GLY A 141 6.91 23.00 -0.10
N ARG A 142 5.64 23.23 -0.45
CA ARG A 142 4.57 22.21 -0.38
C ARG A 142 4.57 21.37 -1.65
N PHE A 143 4.33 20.09 -1.50
CA PHE A 143 4.19 19.17 -2.63
C PHE A 143 2.73 18.82 -2.88
N PRO A 144 2.35 18.38 -4.09
CA PRO A 144 1.02 17.85 -4.35
C PRO A 144 0.77 16.53 -3.60
N ALA A 145 -0.51 16.24 -3.35
CA ALA A 145 -0.94 14.96 -2.80
C ALA A 145 -0.66 13.82 -3.78
N VAL A 146 -0.50 12.61 -3.26
CA VAL A 146 -0.50 11.40 -4.10
C VAL A 146 -1.93 11.16 -4.60
N PRO A 147 -2.14 10.89 -5.90
CA PRO A 147 -3.47 10.57 -6.44
C PRO A 147 -4.16 9.45 -5.65
N GLY A 148 -5.46 9.63 -5.37
CA GLY A 148 -6.26 8.72 -4.55
C GLY A 148 -6.14 8.93 -3.03
N GLY A 149 -5.09 9.62 -2.58
CA GLY A 149 -4.86 9.93 -1.16
C GLY A 149 -4.72 8.70 -0.26
N TYR A 150 -4.80 8.94 1.05
CA TYR A 150 -4.58 7.90 2.07
C TYR A 150 -5.62 6.79 2.04
N ALA A 151 -6.92 7.11 1.86
CA ALA A 151 -7.98 6.10 1.94
C ALA A 151 -7.84 5.01 0.87
N GLU A 152 -7.55 5.41 -0.37
CA GLU A 152 -7.33 4.46 -1.47
C GLU A 152 -6.03 3.67 -1.25
N PHE A 153 -4.95 4.35 -0.85
CA PHE A 153 -3.68 3.69 -0.56
C PHE A 153 -3.82 2.65 0.56
N ALA A 154 -4.52 2.99 1.65
CA ALA A 154 -4.72 2.11 2.79
C ALA A 154 -5.50 0.85 2.39
N LYS A 155 -6.59 1.03 1.62
CA LYS A 155 -7.38 -0.08 1.08
C LYS A 155 -6.51 -1.02 0.24
N GLN A 156 -5.78 -0.47 -0.74
CA GLN A 156 -4.94 -1.28 -1.63
C GLN A 156 -3.80 -1.98 -0.90
N ALA A 157 -3.20 -1.32 0.11
CA ALA A 157 -2.17 -1.91 0.95
C ALA A 157 -2.71 -3.08 1.78
N GLN A 158 -3.91 -2.94 2.35
CA GLN A 158 -4.58 -4.02 3.08
C GLN A 158 -4.89 -5.19 2.15
N GLU A 159 -5.53 -4.95 1.00
CA GLU A 159 -5.88 -5.99 0.03
C GLU A 159 -4.64 -6.74 -0.50
N TRP A 160 -3.53 -6.03 -0.74
CA TRP A 160 -2.27 -6.67 -1.16
C TRP A 160 -1.64 -7.52 -0.06
N VAL A 161 -1.64 -7.03 1.19
CA VAL A 161 -1.08 -7.79 2.32
C VAL A 161 -1.93 -9.02 2.65
N GLU A 162 -3.25 -8.86 2.69
CA GLU A 162 -4.22 -9.96 2.89
C GLU A 162 -4.15 -10.98 1.75
N GLY A 163 -3.88 -10.51 0.53
CA GLY A 163 -3.62 -11.35 -0.66
C GLY A 163 -2.26 -12.05 -0.67
N GLY A 164 -1.44 -11.93 0.39
CA GLY A 164 -0.15 -12.64 0.53
C GLY A 164 1.07 -11.88 -0.01
N MET A 165 0.96 -10.57 -0.23
CA MET A 165 2.02 -9.70 -0.76
C MET A 165 2.64 -10.28 -2.05
N LEU A 166 1.80 -10.51 -3.05
CA LEU A 166 2.22 -11.07 -4.34
C LEU A 166 3.14 -10.09 -5.08
N CYS A 167 4.20 -10.65 -5.68
CA CYS A 167 5.10 -9.96 -6.59
C CYS A 167 4.99 -10.61 -7.97
N GLU A 168 4.64 -9.82 -8.97
CA GLU A 168 4.46 -10.22 -10.37
C GLU A 168 5.46 -9.52 -11.29
#